data_AF-A0A3D2QS05-F1
#
_entry.id   AF-A0A3D2QS05-F1
#
_cell.length_a   1.000
_cell.length_b   1.000
_cell.length_c   1.000
_cell.angle_alpha   90.00
_cell.angle_beta   90.00
_cell.angle_gamma   90.00
#
_symmetry.space_group_name_H-M   'P 1'
#
loop_
_entity.id
_entity.type
_entity.pdbx_description
1 polymer ?
#
loop_
_entity_poly.entity_id
_entity_poly.type
_entity_poly.pdbx_seq_one_letter_code
_entity_poly.pdbx_strand_id
1 'polypeptide(L)'
;MMHFMGRQNDLPPYTMPLVVRAREYHLYDREGKRYIDFFQNHGRAILGHRPDGILRAMKSTASRGLLAEYPTVYPGRLEKIVEQLLPGYRVVRLYDSRRYAVEALRQVFGPDDAPLVIADPALADIATGRTVAFWRPFLADVEVNAEVLIPILPFPGNFICEMVCAKDPTVADQLPPSDAISPLVIDLMVKTIG
;
A
#
# COMPACT_ATOMS: atom_id res chain seq x y z
N MET A 1 -13.49 -41.11 3.55
CA MET A 1 -14.64 -40.40 2.97
C MET A 1 -14.68 -39.03 3.63
N MET A 2 -13.98 -38.04 3.07
CA MET A 2 -13.97 -36.67 3.56
C MET A 2 -14.67 -35.78 2.54
N HIS A 3 -15.73 -35.15 3.01
CA HIS A 3 -16.57 -34.21 2.31
C HIS A 3 -15.91 -32.83 2.40
N PHE A 4 -15.44 -32.28 1.27
CA PHE A 4 -15.07 -30.87 1.20
C PHE A 4 -16.25 -30.10 0.59
N MET A 5 -16.90 -29.31 1.45
CA MET A 5 -17.97 -28.36 1.13
C MET A 5 -17.50 -27.27 0.17
N GLY A 6 -18.42 -26.85 -0.70
CA GLY A 6 -18.18 -25.99 -1.84
C GLY A 6 -17.79 -24.56 -1.50
N ARG A 7 -17.06 -23.93 -2.43
CA ARG A 7 -16.98 -22.47 -2.57
C ARG A 7 -17.82 -22.06 -3.78
N GLN A 8 -18.66 -21.06 -3.57
CA GLN A 8 -19.56 -20.44 -4.53
C GLN A 8 -18.87 -20.14 -5.87
N ASN A 9 -19.40 -20.75 -6.94
CA ASN A 9 -19.23 -20.32 -8.32
C ASN A 9 -20.57 -19.70 -8.72
N ASP A 10 -20.66 -18.39 -9.00
CA ASP A 10 -21.75 -17.82 -9.81
C ASP A 10 -21.44 -16.39 -10.34
N LEU A 11 -20.15 -16.05 -10.52
CA LEU A 11 -19.73 -14.97 -11.40
C LEU A 11 -18.82 -15.58 -12.48
N PRO A 12 -18.92 -15.19 -13.77
CA PRO A 12 -17.92 -15.60 -14.75
C PRO A 12 -16.55 -15.18 -14.21
N PRO A 13 -15.53 -16.06 -14.23
CA PRO A 13 -14.20 -15.67 -13.77
C PRO A 13 -13.79 -14.47 -14.61
N TYR A 14 -13.44 -13.37 -13.96
CA TYR A 14 -12.82 -12.24 -14.63
C TYR A 14 -11.58 -12.78 -15.37
N THR A 15 -11.66 -12.92 -16.70
CA THR A 15 -10.58 -13.49 -17.51
C THR A 15 -9.60 -12.38 -17.86
N MET A 16 -8.79 -11.99 -16.88
CA MET A 16 -7.59 -11.21 -17.19
C MET A 16 -6.73 -12.04 -18.16
N PRO A 17 -6.28 -11.48 -19.29
CA PRO A 17 -5.38 -12.21 -20.19
C PRO A 17 -4.07 -12.53 -19.47
N LEU A 18 -3.32 -13.51 -19.97
CA LEU A 18 -1.97 -13.79 -19.46
C LEU A 18 -1.03 -12.63 -19.83
N VAL A 19 -0.84 -11.72 -18.89
CA VAL A 19 0.02 -10.54 -19.04
C VAL A 19 1.48 -10.96 -19.05
N VAL A 20 2.22 -10.61 -20.10
CA VAL A 20 3.67 -10.82 -20.20
C VAL A 20 4.48 -9.54 -20.12
N ARG A 21 3.82 -8.39 -20.29
CA ARG A 21 4.45 -7.08 -20.12
C ARG A 21 3.43 -6.08 -19.63
N ALA A 22 3.88 -5.20 -18.75
CA ALA A 22 3.16 -4.00 -18.36
C ALA A 22 4.07 -2.80 -18.58
N ARG A 23 3.54 -1.71 -19.14
CA ARG A 23 4.29 -0.47 -19.42
C ARG A 23 3.35 0.71 -19.49
N GLU A 24 3.72 1.82 -18.85
CA GLU A 24 2.83 2.98 -18.67
C GLU A 24 1.46 2.49 -18.15
N TYR A 25 0.37 2.92 -18.76
CA TYR A 25 -0.99 2.53 -18.43
C TYR A 25 -1.51 1.31 -19.20
N HIS A 26 -0.62 0.45 -19.72
CA HIS A 26 -1.00 -0.65 -20.59
C HIS A 26 -0.47 -2.02 -20.12
N LEU A 27 -1.30 -3.04 -20.35
CA LEU A 27 -0.95 -4.46 -20.26
C LEU A 27 -0.83 -5.05 -21.66
N TYR A 28 0.05 -6.04 -21.81
CA TYR A 28 0.29 -6.74 -23.07
C TYR A 28 0.24 -8.25 -22.82
N ASP A 29 -0.55 -8.96 -23.61
CA ASP A 29 -0.65 -10.42 -23.57
C ASP A 29 0.38 -11.11 -24.48
N ARG A 30 0.32 -12.45 -24.53
CA ARG A 30 1.28 -13.29 -25.27
C ARG A 30 1.15 -13.13 -26.79
N GLU A 31 -0.03 -12.73 -27.25
CA GLU A 31 -0.37 -12.47 -28.65
C GLU A 31 0.01 -11.03 -29.06
N GLY A 32 0.51 -10.22 -28.12
CA GLY A 32 0.93 -8.84 -28.35
C GLY A 32 -0.22 -7.84 -28.35
N LYS A 33 -1.44 -8.24 -27.98
CA LYS A 33 -2.57 -7.33 -27.85
C LYS A 33 -2.36 -6.44 -26.63
N ARG A 34 -2.67 -5.15 -26.83
CA ARG A 34 -2.49 -4.08 -25.86
C ARG A 34 -3.84 -3.73 -25.23
N TYR A 35 -3.87 -3.66 -23.91
CA TYR A 35 -5.03 -3.29 -23.11
C TYR A 35 -4.72 -2.01 -22.34
N ILE A 36 -5.65 -1.07 -22.29
CA ILE A 36 -5.59 0.04 -21.34
C ILE A 36 -5.99 -0.53 -19.98
N ASP A 37 -5.14 -0.33 -18.98
CA ASP A 37 -5.38 -0.82 -17.63
C ASP A 37 -6.13 0.22 -16.82
N PHE A 38 -7.39 -0.04 -16.49
CA PHE A 38 -8.17 0.77 -15.55
C PHE A 38 -8.08 0.27 -14.11
N PHE A 39 -7.56 -0.93 -13.89
CA PHE A 39 -7.38 -1.51 -12.56
C PHE A 39 -6.21 -0.86 -11.82
N GLN A 40 -5.11 -0.57 -12.53
CA GLN A 40 -3.98 0.23 -12.03
C GLN A 40 -3.46 -0.22 -10.66
N ASN A 41 -3.52 -1.53 -10.37
CA ASN A 41 -3.17 -2.12 -9.09
C ASN A 41 -3.80 -1.37 -7.89
N HIS A 42 -5.11 -1.14 -7.93
CA HIS A 42 -5.86 -0.38 -6.91
C HIS A 42 -5.32 1.05 -6.68
N GLY A 43 -4.76 1.66 -7.72
CA GLY A 43 -4.14 2.99 -7.67
C GLY A 43 -2.64 3.00 -7.34
N ARG A 44 -2.04 1.85 -7.00
CA ARG A 44 -0.58 1.77 -6.81
C ARG A 44 0.20 1.95 -8.11
N ALA A 45 -0.40 1.66 -9.25
CA ALA A 45 0.18 1.90 -10.56
C ALA A 45 -0.22 3.25 -11.17
N ILE A 46 -0.77 4.21 -10.41
CA ILE A 46 -1.28 5.50 -10.94
C ILE A 46 -0.26 6.32 -11.76
N LEU A 47 1.04 6.09 -11.57
CA LEU A 47 2.12 6.67 -12.39
C LEU A 47 2.59 5.72 -13.52
N GLY A 48 1.77 4.75 -13.87
CA GLY A 48 2.06 3.64 -14.77
C GLY A 48 2.79 2.47 -14.11
N HIS A 49 2.87 1.36 -14.84
CA HIS A 49 3.54 0.11 -14.44
C HIS A 49 5.07 0.16 -14.42
N ARG A 50 5.65 1.25 -14.94
CA ARG A 50 7.10 1.45 -14.96
C ARG A 50 7.42 2.93 -14.66
N PRO A 51 7.20 3.38 -13.41
CA PRO A 51 7.54 4.75 -13.04
C PRO A 51 9.04 4.97 -13.22
N ASP A 52 9.39 6.17 -13.69
CA ASP A 52 10.78 6.53 -13.94
C ASP A 52 11.60 6.47 -12.63
N GLY A 53 12.87 6.09 -12.76
CA GLY A 53 13.80 6.01 -11.63
C GLY A 53 13.66 4.78 -10.72
N ILE A 54 12.47 4.18 -10.58
CA ILE A 54 12.22 3.05 -9.66
C ILE A 54 13.07 1.82 -9.97
N LEU A 55 13.13 1.40 -11.24
CA LEU A 55 13.97 0.26 -11.63
C LEU A 55 15.45 0.51 -11.34
N ARG A 56 15.90 1.77 -11.47
CA ARG A 56 17.28 2.16 -11.17
C ARG A 56 17.54 2.09 -9.67
N ALA A 57 16.64 2.60 -8.84
CA ALA A 57 16.71 2.52 -7.39
C ALA A 57 16.75 1.05 -6.92
N MET A 58 15.84 0.22 -7.44
CA MET A 58 15.78 -1.21 -7.13
C MET A 58 17.11 -1.91 -7.44
N LYS A 59 17.64 -1.74 -8.66
CA LYS A 59 18.93 -2.32 -9.06
C LYS A 59 20.08 -1.83 -8.18
N SER A 60 20.14 -0.53 -7.90
CA SER A 60 21.21 0.08 -7.11
C SER A 60 21.20 -0.36 -5.64
N THR A 61 20.03 -0.62 -5.07
CA THR A 61 19.89 -1.02 -3.67
C THR A 61 20.08 -2.52 -3.53
N ALA A 62 19.55 -3.32 -4.46
CA ALA A 62 19.80 -4.75 -4.53
C ALA A 62 21.29 -5.08 -4.78
N SER A 63 22.00 -4.33 -5.64
CA SER A 63 23.43 -4.57 -5.91
C SER A 63 24.33 -4.36 -4.69
N ARG A 64 23.83 -3.69 -3.65
CA ARG A 64 24.53 -3.52 -2.36
C ARG A 64 24.20 -4.63 -1.35
N GLY A 65 23.39 -5.63 -1.73
CA GLY A 65 22.99 -6.74 -0.85
C GLY A 65 21.93 -6.37 0.19
N LEU A 66 21.26 -5.24 0.05
CA LEU A 66 20.31 -4.71 1.04
C LEU A 66 18.91 -5.34 0.94
N LEU A 67 18.86 -6.66 0.76
CA LEU A 67 17.63 -7.43 0.52
C LEU A 67 16.99 -7.95 1.81
N ALA A 68 17.79 -8.19 2.85
CA ALA A 68 17.32 -8.69 4.14
C ALA A 68 17.00 -7.53 5.11
N GLU A 69 16.40 -7.86 6.24
CA GLU A 69 15.92 -6.96 7.29
C GLU A 69 17.06 -6.34 8.11
N TYR A 70 17.90 -5.55 7.46
CA TYR A 70 19.04 -4.91 8.09
C TYR A 70 18.70 -3.50 8.60
N PRO A 71 19.23 -3.11 9.77
CA PRO A 71 19.18 -1.72 10.23
C PRO A 71 19.72 -0.76 9.17
N THR A 72 19.04 0.37 8.97
CA THR A 72 19.37 1.30 7.88
C THR A 72 18.83 2.71 8.13
N VAL A 73 19.25 3.65 7.30
CA VAL A 73 18.87 5.08 7.39
C VAL A 73 17.55 5.41 6.68
N TYR A 74 17.02 4.50 5.86
CA TYR A 74 15.82 4.77 5.06
C TYR A 74 14.54 5.02 5.87
N PRO A 75 14.28 4.37 7.03
CA PRO A 75 13.12 4.73 7.87
C PRO A 75 13.06 6.23 8.18
N GLY A 76 14.16 6.81 8.66
CA GLY A 76 14.22 8.25 8.95
C GLY A 76 14.13 9.16 7.71
N ARG A 77 14.37 8.65 6.50
CA ARG A 77 14.09 9.38 5.24
C ARG A 77 12.61 9.29 4.88
N LEU A 78 12.01 8.12 5.06
CA LEU A 78 10.60 7.89 4.81
C LEU A 78 9.75 8.74 5.76
N GLU A 79 10.08 8.77 7.05
CA GLU A 79 9.40 9.60 8.06
C GLU A 79 9.39 11.09 7.67
N LYS A 80 10.53 11.63 7.22
CA LYS A 80 10.62 13.04 6.77
C LYS A 80 9.72 13.32 5.56
N ILE A 81 9.63 12.37 4.64
CA ILE A 81 8.77 12.49 3.46
C ILE A 81 7.29 12.41 3.87
N VAL A 82 6.95 11.50 4.78
CA VAL A 82 5.58 11.38 5.31
C VAL A 82 5.18 12.65 6.03
N GLU A 83 6.05 13.26 6.83
CA GLU A 83 5.78 14.54 7.50
C GLU A 83 5.45 15.66 6.50
N GLN A 84 6.08 15.65 5.32
CA GLN A 84 5.80 16.60 4.25
C GLN A 84 4.47 16.30 3.52
N LEU A 85 4.18 15.02 3.24
CA LEU A 85 2.97 14.61 2.54
C LEU A 85 1.70 14.65 3.39
N LEU A 86 1.83 14.28 4.67
CA LEU A 86 0.75 14.10 5.63
C LEU A 86 1.02 14.92 6.90
N PRO A 87 0.97 16.26 6.82
CA PRO A 87 1.18 17.10 7.97
C PRO A 87 0.23 16.74 9.11
N GLY A 88 0.78 16.52 10.31
CA GLY A 88 0.00 16.13 11.49
C GLY A 88 -0.08 14.62 11.75
N TYR A 89 0.34 13.76 10.80
CA TYR A 89 0.45 12.32 11.01
C TYR A 89 1.88 11.93 11.37
N ARG A 90 2.22 12.10 12.64
CA ARG A 90 3.62 12.04 13.12
C ARG A 90 4.13 10.64 13.44
N VAL A 91 3.22 9.67 13.54
CA VAL A 91 3.57 8.28 13.85
C VAL A 91 3.59 7.49 12.55
N VAL A 92 4.69 6.81 12.26
CA VAL A 92 4.80 5.86 11.14
C VAL A 92 5.02 4.45 11.68
N ARG A 93 4.20 3.50 11.22
CA ARG A 93 4.38 2.06 11.43
C ARG A 93 4.51 1.38 10.08
N LEU A 94 5.46 0.45 9.97
CA LEU A 94 5.69 -0.35 8.78
C LEU A 94 5.35 -1.81 9.11
N TYR A 95 4.45 -2.40 8.35
CA TYR A 95 4.09 -3.82 8.47
C TYR A 95 4.42 -4.54 7.17
N ASP A 96 4.89 -5.78 7.23
CA ASP A 96 5.39 -6.53 6.06
C ASP A 96 4.39 -6.61 4.87
N SER A 97 3.09 -6.45 5.16
CA SER A 97 2.00 -6.64 4.23
C SER A 97 0.72 -5.96 4.71
N ARG A 98 -0.20 -5.75 3.76
CA ARG A 98 -1.54 -5.21 4.05
C ARG A 98 -2.30 -6.05 5.07
N ARG A 99 -2.14 -7.38 5.05
CA ARG A 99 -2.87 -8.27 5.95
C ARG A 99 -2.52 -7.98 7.41
N TYR A 100 -1.23 -7.91 7.74
CA TYR A 100 -0.80 -7.65 9.11
C TYR A 100 -1.08 -6.22 9.55
N ALA A 101 -0.97 -5.23 8.65
CA ALA A 101 -1.41 -3.86 8.96
C ALA A 101 -2.89 -3.80 9.34
N VAL A 102 -3.77 -4.48 8.58
CA VAL A 102 -5.20 -4.55 8.88
C VAL A 102 -5.46 -5.27 10.20
N GLU A 103 -4.72 -6.33 10.49
CA GLU A 103 -4.83 -7.07 11.75
C GLU A 103 -4.42 -6.22 12.96
N ALA A 104 -3.27 -5.54 12.88
CA ALA A 104 -2.80 -4.60 13.90
C ALA A 104 -3.81 -3.49 14.16
N LEU A 105 -4.37 -2.91 13.09
CA LEU A 105 -5.40 -1.87 13.21
C LEU A 105 -6.72 -2.40 13.76
N ARG A 106 -7.11 -3.64 13.42
CA ARG A 106 -8.33 -4.27 13.94
C ARG A 106 -8.23 -4.49 15.44
N GLN A 107 -7.05 -4.83 15.97
CA GLN A 107 -6.86 -5.02 17.41
C GLN A 107 -7.09 -3.73 18.22
N VAL A 108 -6.88 -2.57 17.62
CA VAL A 108 -7.01 -1.26 18.29
C VAL A 108 -8.36 -0.60 17.99
N PHE A 109 -8.83 -0.68 16.74
CA PHE A 109 -9.98 0.09 16.26
C PHE A 109 -11.14 -0.76 15.72
N GLY A 110 -10.93 -2.06 15.58
CA GLY A 110 -11.93 -2.98 15.04
C GLY A 110 -12.95 -3.41 16.09
N PRO A 111 -14.18 -3.73 15.68
CA PRO A 111 -15.12 -4.41 16.56
C PRO A 111 -14.67 -5.86 16.80
N ASP A 112 -15.09 -6.44 17.92
CA ASP A 112 -14.73 -7.81 18.30
C ASP A 112 -15.23 -8.85 17.29
N ASP A 113 -16.44 -8.64 16.75
CA ASP A 113 -17.21 -9.60 15.96
C ASP A 113 -17.37 -9.21 14.48
N ALA A 114 -16.69 -8.17 14.01
CA ALA A 114 -16.75 -7.74 12.61
C ALA A 114 -15.37 -7.35 12.03
N PRO A 115 -15.21 -7.37 10.69
CA PRO A 115 -14.02 -6.85 10.05
C PRO A 115 -13.84 -5.35 10.30
N LEU A 116 -12.59 -4.90 10.38
CA LEU A 116 -12.27 -3.47 10.37
C LEU A 116 -12.74 -2.85 9.05
N VAL A 117 -13.51 -1.77 9.14
CA VAL A 117 -13.91 -0.98 7.98
C VAL A 117 -12.86 0.12 7.76
N ILE A 118 -12.16 0.06 6.63
CA ILE A 118 -11.23 1.10 6.19
C ILE A 118 -11.93 1.94 5.14
N ALA A 119 -12.06 3.24 5.38
CA ALA A 119 -12.66 4.15 4.41
C ALA A 119 -11.73 4.32 3.18
N ASP A 120 -12.28 4.22 1.97
CA ASP A 120 -11.55 4.53 0.74
C ASP A 120 -12.13 5.80 0.11
N PRO A 121 -11.37 6.92 0.09
CA PRO A 121 -11.86 8.18 -0.48
C PRO A 121 -12.12 8.09 -1.99
N ALA A 122 -11.59 7.06 -2.67
CA ALA A 122 -11.86 6.85 -4.10
C ALA A 122 -13.21 6.16 -4.39
N LEU A 123 -13.90 5.62 -3.38
CA LEU A 123 -15.13 4.84 -3.57
C LEU A 123 -16.38 5.49 -2.97
N ALA A 124 -16.23 6.33 -1.94
CA ALA A 124 -17.35 7.00 -1.30
C ALA A 124 -16.91 8.33 -0.66
N ASP A 125 -17.87 9.24 -0.45
CA ASP A 125 -17.67 10.39 0.42
C ASP A 125 -17.31 9.91 1.82
N ILE A 126 -16.09 10.24 2.26
CA ILE A 126 -15.68 9.99 3.63
C ILE A 126 -16.42 11.00 4.50
N ALA A 127 -17.47 10.55 5.17
CA ALA A 127 -18.04 11.32 6.26
C ALA A 127 -16.95 11.60 7.31
N THR A 128 -16.83 12.85 7.74
CA THR A 128 -16.00 13.28 8.88
C THR A 128 -16.20 12.33 10.08
N GLY A 129 -15.10 11.80 10.64
CA GLY A 129 -15.13 10.98 11.87
C GLY A 129 -14.86 9.47 11.70
N ARG A 130 -14.31 9.01 10.57
CA ARG A 130 -13.83 7.62 10.42
C ARG A 130 -12.48 7.42 11.13
N THR A 131 -12.33 6.32 11.86
CA THR A 131 -11.10 6.02 12.61
C THR A 131 -9.92 5.66 11.71
N VAL A 132 -10.15 4.86 10.66
CA VAL A 132 -9.10 4.40 9.73
C VAL A 132 -9.53 4.65 8.28
N ALA A 133 -8.65 5.26 7.48
CA ALA A 133 -8.89 5.52 6.06
C ALA A 133 -7.65 5.27 5.20
N PHE A 134 -7.84 5.00 3.91
CA PHE A 134 -6.77 5.13 2.93
C PHE A 134 -6.50 6.60 2.61
N TRP A 135 -5.24 6.92 2.29
CA TRP A 135 -4.87 8.20 1.71
C TRP A 135 -4.26 8.01 0.33
N ARG A 136 -4.61 8.87 -0.63
CA ARG A 136 -4.22 8.74 -2.04
C ARG A 136 -3.60 10.05 -2.54
N PRO A 137 -2.33 10.08 -2.99
CA PRO A 137 -1.59 11.31 -3.29
C PRO A 137 -2.14 12.15 -4.45
N PHE A 138 -2.99 11.58 -5.32
CA PHE A 138 -3.51 12.26 -6.52
C PHE A 138 -5.03 12.42 -6.53
N LEU A 139 -5.68 12.16 -5.40
CA LEU A 139 -7.11 12.38 -5.28
C LEU A 139 -7.34 13.83 -4.84
N ALA A 140 -7.51 14.71 -5.83
CA ALA A 140 -7.81 16.12 -5.61
C ALA A 140 -9.18 16.30 -4.95
N ASP A 141 -9.33 17.41 -4.21
CA ASP A 141 -10.61 17.87 -3.64
C ASP A 141 -11.29 16.93 -2.63
N VAL A 142 -10.58 15.91 -2.13
CA VAL A 142 -11.05 15.04 -1.04
C VAL A 142 -10.14 15.18 0.18
N GLU A 143 -10.61 15.90 1.18
CA GLU A 143 -9.93 15.98 2.48
C GLU A 143 -10.21 14.72 3.28
N VAL A 144 -9.15 13.95 3.59
CA VAL A 144 -9.26 12.75 4.42
C VAL A 144 -8.86 13.09 5.85
N ASN A 145 -9.86 13.18 6.74
CA ASN A 145 -9.65 13.42 8.16
C ASN A 145 -10.02 12.17 8.98
N ALA A 146 -9.03 11.29 9.14
CA ALA A 146 -9.13 10.06 9.95
C ALA A 146 -8.03 10.02 11.03
N GLU A 147 -8.26 9.30 12.12
CA GLU A 147 -7.24 9.12 13.18
C GLU A 147 -5.99 8.42 12.64
N VAL A 148 -6.20 7.45 11.76
CA VAL A 148 -5.15 6.69 11.09
C VAL A 148 -5.35 6.69 9.58
N LEU A 149 -4.26 6.92 8.84
CA LEU A 149 -4.18 6.79 7.40
C LEU A 149 -3.32 5.60 6.99
N ILE A 150 -3.73 4.93 5.91
CA ILE A 150 -2.93 3.96 5.17
C ILE A 150 -2.63 4.55 3.79
N PRO A 151 -1.41 5.10 3.56
CA PRO A 151 -1.08 5.73 2.30
C PRO A 151 -0.92 4.72 1.15
N ILE A 152 -1.66 4.93 0.06
CA ILE A 152 -1.51 4.17 -1.19
C ILE A 152 -0.43 4.85 -2.05
N LEU A 153 0.82 4.51 -1.78
CA LEU A 153 1.96 5.05 -2.53
C LEU A 153 2.00 4.52 -3.98
N PRO A 154 2.46 5.34 -4.95
CA PRO A 154 2.45 5.00 -6.37
C PRO A 154 3.60 4.06 -6.77
N PHE A 155 3.59 2.86 -6.19
CA PHE A 155 4.51 1.78 -6.52
C PHE A 155 3.76 0.54 -7.01
N PRO A 156 3.85 0.15 -8.30
CA PRO A 156 3.03 -0.92 -8.87
C PRO A 156 3.40 -2.35 -8.42
N GLY A 157 4.31 -2.55 -7.47
CA GLY A 157 4.68 -3.88 -6.96
C GLY A 157 3.84 -4.34 -5.75
N ASN A 158 3.69 -5.65 -5.62
CA ASN A 158 2.94 -6.31 -4.53
C ASN A 158 3.82 -6.78 -3.35
N PHE A 159 5.12 -6.47 -3.38
CA PHE A 159 6.12 -6.91 -2.40
C PHE A 159 6.62 -5.76 -1.50
N ILE A 160 5.88 -4.65 -1.45
CA ILE A 160 6.16 -3.56 -0.51
C ILE A 160 5.46 -3.80 0.82
N CYS A 161 6.05 -3.23 1.87
CA CYS A 161 5.42 -3.15 3.17
C CYS A 161 4.23 -2.18 3.13
N GLU A 162 3.31 -2.32 4.08
CA GLU A 162 2.20 -1.43 4.27
C GLU A 162 2.54 -0.39 5.34
N MET A 163 2.28 0.87 5.02
CA MET A 163 2.54 1.99 5.91
C MET A 163 1.25 2.41 6.60
N VAL A 164 1.34 2.60 7.91
CA VAL A 164 0.26 3.10 8.76
C VAL A 164 0.75 4.39 9.41
N CYS A 165 -0.04 5.46 9.26
CA CYS A 165 0.29 6.79 9.75
C CYS A 165 -0.80 7.25 10.74
N ALA A 166 -0.44 7.59 11.98
CA ALA A 166 -1.41 8.04 12.99
C ALA A 166 -1.20 9.52 13.38
N LYS A 167 -2.30 10.20 13.73
CA LYS A 167 -2.28 11.59 14.22
C LYS A 167 -1.74 11.69 15.63
N ASP A 168 -2.41 10.99 16.56
CA ASP A 168 -2.06 11.01 17.97
C ASP A 168 -0.91 10.04 18.27
N PRO A 169 0.19 10.50 18.88
CA PRO A 169 1.23 9.63 19.42
C PRO A 169 0.72 8.52 20.35
N THR A 170 -0.38 8.71 21.08
CA THR A 170 -0.94 7.69 21.98
C THR A 170 -1.52 6.48 21.23
N VAL A 171 -1.89 6.63 19.96
CA VAL A 171 -2.25 5.51 19.08
C VAL A 171 -1.04 4.63 18.79
N ALA A 172 0.15 5.22 18.72
CA ALA A 172 1.40 4.51 18.48
C ALA A 172 1.70 3.48 19.58
N ASP A 173 1.31 3.78 20.82
CA ASP A 173 1.53 2.94 21.99
C ASP A 173 0.58 1.73 22.01
N GLN A 174 -0.55 1.83 21.31
CA GLN A 174 -1.56 0.76 21.20
C GLN A 174 -1.28 -0.16 20.01
N LEU A 175 -0.64 0.36 18.96
CA LEU A 175 -0.25 -0.42 17.79
C LEU A 175 1.00 -1.25 18.05
N PRO A 176 1.08 -2.49 17.54
CA PRO A 176 2.33 -3.24 17.49
C PRO A 176 3.46 -2.40 16.86
N PRO A 177 4.72 -2.61 17.30
CA PRO A 177 5.87 -1.91 16.71
C PRO A 177 6.00 -2.24 15.22
N SER A 178 6.75 -1.40 14.48
CA SER A 178 7.07 -1.69 13.09
C SER A 178 7.83 -3.01 12.96
N ASP A 179 7.51 -3.76 11.91
CA ASP A 179 8.29 -4.91 11.48
C ASP A 179 9.67 -4.46 11.01
N ALA A 180 10.64 -5.38 11.07
CA ALA A 180 11.91 -5.17 10.42
C ALA A 180 11.71 -5.32 8.90
N ILE A 181 11.89 -4.25 8.14
CA ILE A 181 11.69 -4.24 6.68
C ILE A 181 13.04 -4.07 5.99
N SER A 182 13.23 -4.77 4.87
CA SER A 182 14.47 -4.67 4.13
C SER A 182 14.74 -3.25 3.61
N PRO A 183 16.00 -2.77 3.63
CA PRO A 183 16.32 -1.44 3.15
C PRO A 183 15.92 -1.22 1.68
N LEU A 184 15.89 -2.29 0.86
CA LEU A 184 15.37 -2.24 -0.51
C LEU A 184 13.93 -1.74 -0.56
N VAL A 185 13.04 -2.33 0.24
CA VAL A 185 11.61 -1.97 0.22
C VAL A 185 11.41 -0.52 0.68
N ILE A 186 12.10 -0.11 1.74
CA ILE A 186 11.97 1.26 2.28
C ILE A 186 12.54 2.30 1.31
N ASP A 187 13.69 2.03 0.68
CA ASP A 187 14.27 2.92 -0.33
C ASP A 187 13.35 3.09 -1.56
N LEU A 188 12.68 2.01 -1.98
CA LEU A 188 11.68 2.09 -3.05
C LEU A 188 10.50 2.97 -2.67
N MET A 189 10.00 2.91 -1.42
CA MET A 189 8.95 3.81 -0.94
C MET A 189 9.39 5.26 -0.87
N VAL A 190 10.63 5.53 -0.43
CA VAL A 190 11.21 6.87 -0.43
C VAL A 190 11.24 7.45 -1.86
N LYS A 191 11.60 6.62 -2.85
CA LYS A 191 11.75 7.01 -4.26
C LYS A 191 10.45 7.08 -5.05
N THR A 192 9.35 6.53 -4.54
CA THR A 192 8.04 6.66 -5.19
C THR A 192 7.34 7.95 -4.82
N ILE A 193 7.79 8.60 -3.74
CA ILE A 193 7.21 9.84 -3.25
C ILE A 193 8.04 11.08 -3.60
N GLY A 194 9.37 10.99 -3.56
CA GLY A 194 10.29 12.13 -3.77
C GLY A 194 11.15 11.99 -5.00
#